data_AF-A0A6P1R2U4-F1
#
_entry.id   AF-A0A6P1R2U4-F1
#
_cell.length_a   1.000
_cell.length_b   1.000
_cell.length_c   1.000
_cell.angle_alpha   90.00
_cell.angle_beta   90.00
_cell.angle_gamma   90.00
#
_symmetry.space_group_name_H-M   'P 1'
#
loop_
_entity.id
_entity.type
_entity.pdbx_description
1 polymer ?
#
loop_
_entity_poly.entity_id
_entity_poly.type
_entity_poly.pdbx_seq_one_letter_code
_entity_poly.pdbx_strand_id
1 'polypeptide(L)'
;MTWKTPSLTEPTTQRDPSVFGWIKTDPRRKTIQEDRQYVVGRTQRFLRSYLSADEARKRRFYEAIEGASAGCRPVIEPLSEDAQIARATAEAALEVVKRRSQRGNDGEDHLAIFITDAYATVAMAYHRAAGTYAIDQEMQQLGTAAVHLLTIATSYMTAHHPAEKGG
;
A
#
# COMPACT_ATOMS: atom_id res chain seq x y z
N MET A 1 -7.15 80.75 -17.90
CA MET A 1 -7.57 79.33 -17.85
C MET A 1 -6.62 78.53 -18.73
N THR A 2 -5.59 77.94 -18.13
CA THR A 2 -4.66 77.02 -18.81
C THR A 2 -4.34 75.90 -17.83
N TRP A 3 -4.62 74.68 -18.26
CA TRP A 3 -4.66 73.48 -17.43
C TRP A 3 -3.26 72.87 -17.40
N LYS A 4 -2.78 72.47 -16.22
CA LYS A 4 -1.56 71.67 -16.05
C LYS A 4 -1.85 70.21 -16.40
N THR A 5 -1.10 69.67 -17.35
CA THR A 5 -1.04 68.24 -17.67
C THR A 5 -0.18 67.52 -16.62
N PRO A 6 -0.61 66.38 -16.06
CA PRO A 6 0.26 65.55 -15.21
C PRO A 6 1.21 64.72 -16.08
N SER A 7 2.41 64.55 -15.56
CA SER A 7 3.55 63.79 -16.09
C SER A 7 3.29 62.30 -16.26
N LEU A 8 3.93 61.73 -17.29
CA LEU A 8 4.03 60.30 -17.58
C LEU A 8 4.42 59.49 -16.33
N THR A 9 3.60 58.49 -16.01
CA THR A 9 3.95 57.39 -15.11
C THR A 9 4.95 56.45 -15.78
N GLU A 10 6.06 56.20 -15.09
CA GLU A 10 7.03 55.15 -15.39
C GLU A 10 6.35 53.77 -15.46
N PRO A 11 6.81 52.83 -16.31
CA PRO A 11 6.34 51.47 -16.25
C PRO A 11 6.93 50.79 -15.01
N THR A 12 6.11 50.65 -13.96
CA THR A 12 6.38 49.74 -12.86
C THR A 12 6.59 48.35 -13.44
N THR A 13 7.84 47.90 -13.49
CA THR A 13 8.18 46.51 -13.79
C THR A 13 7.65 45.66 -12.65
N GLN A 14 6.42 45.20 -12.83
CA GLN A 14 5.78 44.22 -11.98
C GLN A 14 6.58 42.91 -12.14
N ARG A 15 7.55 42.69 -11.25
CA ARG A 15 8.11 41.36 -11.02
C ARG A 15 6.94 40.49 -10.55
N ASP A 16 6.43 39.64 -11.43
CA ASP A 16 5.52 38.57 -11.07
C ASP A 16 6.16 37.73 -9.95
N PRO A 17 5.62 37.77 -8.72
CA PRO A 17 6.07 36.86 -7.69
C PRO A 17 5.41 35.51 -7.97
N SER A 18 6.25 34.48 -8.13
CA SER A 18 5.90 33.05 -7.98
C SER A 18 5.45 32.28 -9.23
N VAL A 19 6.31 32.22 -10.25
CA VAL A 19 6.39 31.05 -11.15
C VAL A 19 7.00 29.80 -10.48
N PHE A 20 7.47 29.91 -9.23
CA PHE A 20 8.01 28.80 -8.42
C PHE A 20 6.98 28.19 -7.46
N GLY A 21 5.71 28.53 -7.64
CA GLY A 21 4.64 28.03 -6.80
C GLY A 21 3.92 26.82 -7.40
N TRP A 22 3.76 25.76 -6.59
CA TRP A 22 2.56 24.90 -6.55
C TRP A 22 2.59 23.49 -7.18
N ILE A 23 3.75 22.88 -7.44
CA ILE A 23 3.77 21.41 -7.58
C ILE A 23 3.61 20.80 -6.17
N LYS A 24 2.38 20.78 -5.63
CA LYS A 24 2.04 19.91 -4.51
C LYS A 24 2.09 18.48 -5.05
N THR A 25 3.23 17.82 -4.86
CA THR A 25 3.40 16.42 -5.23
C THR A 25 2.37 15.61 -4.45
N ASP A 26 1.53 14.86 -5.16
CA ASP A 26 0.54 13.98 -4.56
C ASP A 26 1.25 13.03 -3.56
N PRO A 27 0.87 13.02 -2.27
CA PRO A 27 1.53 12.21 -1.26
C PRO A 27 1.51 10.71 -1.60
N ARG A 28 0.52 10.25 -2.38
CA ARG A 28 0.43 8.86 -2.86
C ARG A 28 1.63 8.46 -3.71
N ARG A 29 2.26 9.41 -4.41
CA ARG A 29 3.46 9.13 -5.23
C ARG A 29 4.61 8.62 -4.39
N LYS A 30 4.78 9.15 -3.16
CA LYS A 30 5.82 8.68 -2.25
C LYS A 30 5.55 7.24 -1.82
N THR A 31 4.31 6.94 -1.41
CA THR A 31 3.92 5.58 -1.02
C THR A 31 4.07 4.59 -2.19
N ILE A 32 3.62 4.95 -3.38
CA ILE A 32 3.80 4.13 -4.60
C ILE A 32 5.27 3.84 -4.87
N GLN A 33 6.14 4.85 -4.72
CA GLN A 33 7.57 4.66 -4.92
C GLN A 33 8.18 3.71 -3.88
N GLU A 34 7.77 3.82 -2.62
CA GLU A 34 8.21 2.91 -1.56
C GLU A 34 7.70 1.48 -1.82
N ASP A 35 6.45 1.30 -2.24
CA ASP A 35 5.90 -0.02 -2.55
C ASP A 35 6.60 -0.66 -3.75
N ARG A 36 6.96 0.13 -4.77
CA ARG A 36 7.79 -0.35 -5.88
C ARG A 36 9.13 -0.89 -5.41
N GLN A 37 9.75 -0.23 -4.42
CA GLN A 37 11.04 -0.62 -3.89
C GLN A 37 10.95 -1.91 -3.03
N TYR A 38 9.96 -2.01 -2.15
CA TYR A 38 9.95 -3.05 -1.12
C TYR A 38 8.94 -4.17 -1.36
N VAL A 39 7.86 -3.88 -2.07
CA VAL A 39 6.65 -4.73 -2.08
C VAL A 39 6.43 -5.38 -3.43
N VAL A 40 6.53 -4.65 -4.55
CA VAL A 40 6.12 -5.13 -5.88
C VAL A 40 6.77 -6.48 -6.25
N GLY A 41 8.09 -6.57 -6.18
CA GLY A 41 8.80 -7.80 -6.56
C GLY A 41 8.44 -9.01 -5.68
N ARG A 42 8.22 -8.76 -4.38
CA ARG A 42 7.81 -9.79 -3.42
C ARG A 42 6.39 -10.27 -3.66
N THR A 43 5.46 -9.34 -3.88
CA THR A 43 4.06 -9.65 -4.18
C THR A 43 3.94 -10.42 -5.50
N GLN A 44 4.65 -10.00 -6.55
CA GLN A 44 4.67 -10.73 -7.82
C GLN A 44 5.20 -12.16 -7.64
N ARG A 45 6.27 -12.35 -6.86
CA ARG A 45 6.82 -13.67 -6.55
C ARG A 45 5.82 -14.52 -5.77
N PHE A 46 5.15 -13.97 -4.77
CA PHE A 46 4.13 -14.65 -3.99
C PHE A 46 2.96 -15.12 -4.85
N LEU A 47 2.38 -14.20 -5.64
CA LEU A 47 1.26 -14.48 -6.53
C LEU A 47 1.61 -15.53 -7.59
N ARG A 48 2.79 -15.43 -8.20
CA ARG A 48 3.26 -16.44 -9.17
C ARG A 48 3.38 -17.81 -8.52
N SER A 49 3.92 -17.87 -7.31
CA SER A 49 4.08 -19.11 -6.56
C SER A 49 2.72 -19.72 -6.19
N TYR A 50 1.76 -18.89 -5.77
CA TYR A 50 0.38 -19.29 -5.48
C TYR A 50 -0.32 -19.87 -6.72
N LEU A 51 -0.21 -19.20 -7.87
CA LEU A 51 -0.84 -19.65 -9.11
C LEU A 51 -0.27 -20.99 -9.62
N SER A 52 0.98 -21.28 -9.29
CA SER A 52 1.64 -22.56 -9.62
C SER A 52 1.44 -23.67 -8.57
N ALA A 53 0.84 -23.35 -7.43
CA ALA A 53 0.64 -24.29 -6.35
C ALA A 53 -0.56 -25.21 -6.60
N ASP A 54 -0.43 -26.48 -6.20
CA ASP A 54 -1.60 -27.37 -6.07
C ASP A 54 -2.47 -26.97 -4.88
N GLU A 55 -3.68 -27.53 -4.80
CA GLU A 55 -4.66 -27.20 -3.76
C GLU A 55 -4.13 -27.45 -2.33
N ALA A 56 -3.34 -28.51 -2.13
CA ALA A 56 -2.76 -28.80 -0.83
C ALA A 56 -1.75 -27.72 -0.40
N ARG A 57 -0.95 -27.21 -1.33
CA ARG A 57 0.01 -26.12 -1.08
C ARG A 57 -0.67 -24.75 -0.98
N LYS A 58 -1.76 -24.49 -1.71
CA LYS A 58 -2.51 -23.22 -1.64
C LYS A 58 -2.98 -22.90 -0.22
N ARG A 59 -3.32 -23.91 0.57
CA ARG A 59 -3.66 -23.74 1.99
C ARG A 59 -2.61 -22.94 2.77
N ARG A 60 -1.32 -23.21 2.54
CA ARG A 60 -0.22 -22.47 3.22
C ARG A 60 -0.17 -20.99 2.82
N PHE A 61 -0.57 -20.66 1.60
CA PHE A 61 -0.66 -19.26 1.15
C PHE A 61 -1.82 -18.54 1.85
N TYR A 62 -2.95 -19.22 2.03
CA TYR A 62 -4.09 -18.66 2.75
C TYR A 62 -3.75 -18.40 4.22
N GLU A 63 -3.15 -19.39 4.89
CA GLU A 63 -2.71 -19.26 6.29
C GLU A 63 -1.69 -18.13 6.45
N ALA A 64 -0.72 -18.01 5.54
CA ALA A 64 0.30 -16.96 5.62
C ALA A 64 -0.28 -15.55 5.39
N ILE A 65 -1.18 -15.38 4.42
CA ILE A 65 -1.83 -14.10 4.17
C ILE A 65 -2.77 -13.72 5.30
N GLU A 66 -3.58 -14.65 5.79
CA GLU A 66 -4.50 -14.39 6.89
C GLU A 66 -3.72 -14.03 8.16
N GLY A 67 -2.69 -14.80 8.52
CA GLY A 67 -1.85 -14.51 9.68
C GLY A 67 -1.13 -13.17 9.56
N ALA A 68 -0.59 -12.84 8.37
CA ALA A 68 0.03 -11.54 8.13
C ALA A 68 -0.99 -10.39 8.22
N SER A 69 -2.19 -10.58 7.67
CA SER A 69 -3.28 -9.61 7.72
C SER A 69 -3.76 -9.37 9.15
N ALA A 70 -4.01 -10.44 9.90
CA ALA A 70 -4.45 -10.39 11.30
C ALA A 70 -3.38 -9.72 12.18
N GLY A 71 -2.11 -10.06 12.00
CA GLY A 71 -0.99 -9.48 12.76
C GLY A 71 -0.71 -8.01 12.47
N CYS A 72 -1.20 -7.48 11.34
CA CYS A 72 -1.04 -6.06 10.96
C CYS A 72 -2.29 -5.22 11.20
N ARG A 73 -3.43 -5.84 11.53
CA ARG A 73 -4.67 -5.09 11.75
C ARG A 73 -4.52 -4.26 13.02
N PRO A 74 -4.75 -2.93 12.95
CA PRO A 74 -4.66 -2.09 14.14
C PRO A 74 -5.77 -2.46 15.14
N VAL A 75 -5.49 -2.22 16.43
CA VAL A 75 -6.53 -2.21 17.47
C VAL A 75 -7.18 -0.83 17.41
N ILE A 76 -8.42 -0.77 16.93
CA ILE A 76 -9.06 0.48 16.49
C ILE A 76 -10.37 0.71 17.22
N GLU A 77 -10.72 1.99 17.36
CA GLU A 77 -12.00 2.42 17.89
C GLU A 77 -13.14 2.16 16.87
N PRO A 78 -14.38 1.90 17.35
CA PRO A 78 -15.50 1.44 16.51
C PRO A 78 -15.93 2.36 15.35
N LEU A 79 -15.45 3.60 15.30
CA LEU A 79 -15.84 4.65 14.35
C LEU A 79 -14.80 4.92 13.25
N SER A 80 -13.74 4.11 13.17
CA SER A 80 -12.68 4.32 12.18
C SER A 80 -13.16 3.98 10.76
N GLU A 81 -12.90 4.87 9.80
CA GLU A 81 -13.26 4.64 8.40
C GLU A 81 -12.45 3.48 7.80
N ASP A 82 -13.09 2.61 6.99
CA ASP A 82 -12.46 1.45 6.36
C ASP A 82 -11.16 1.78 5.60
N ALA A 83 -11.11 2.94 4.95
CA ALA A 83 -9.91 3.40 4.23
C ALA A 83 -8.74 3.74 5.17
N GLN A 84 -9.02 4.23 6.38
CA GLN A 84 -8.01 4.51 7.40
C GLN A 84 -7.50 3.21 8.01
N ILE A 85 -8.40 2.25 8.30
CA ILE A 85 -8.05 0.91 8.76
C ILE A 85 -7.14 0.22 7.73
N ALA A 86 -7.52 0.27 6.45
CA ALA A 86 -6.76 -0.31 5.37
C ALA A 86 -5.36 0.34 5.28
N ARG A 87 -5.28 1.67 5.32
CA ARG A 87 -4.00 2.37 5.28
C ARG A 87 -3.08 1.96 6.43
N ALA A 88 -3.57 1.99 7.66
CA ALA A 88 -2.78 1.62 8.84
C ALA A 88 -2.31 0.15 8.78
N THR A 89 -3.18 -0.75 8.31
CA THR A 89 -2.83 -2.16 8.12
C THR A 89 -1.72 -2.33 7.08
N ALA A 90 -1.81 -1.61 5.97
CA ALA A 90 -0.80 -1.66 4.93
C ALA A 90 0.55 -1.09 5.40
N GLU A 91 0.53 0.02 6.14
CA GLU A 91 1.73 0.64 6.71
C GLU A 91 2.43 -0.30 7.70
N ALA A 92 1.67 -0.98 8.57
CA ALA A 92 2.20 -1.98 9.49
C ALA A 92 2.84 -3.17 8.76
N ALA A 93 2.21 -3.65 7.68
CA ALA A 93 2.75 -4.75 6.88
C ALA A 93 4.02 -4.34 6.11
N LEU A 94 4.03 -3.14 5.52
CA LEU A 94 5.19 -2.58 4.85
C LEU A 94 6.39 -2.43 5.80
N GLU A 95 6.15 -2.01 7.03
CA GLU A 95 7.20 -1.88 8.05
C GLU A 95 7.86 -3.23 8.38
N VAL A 96 7.09 -4.32 8.44
CA VAL A 96 7.64 -5.68 8.62
C VAL A 96 8.57 -6.04 7.45
N VAL A 97 8.17 -5.75 6.21
CA VAL A 97 8.97 -6.00 5.00
C VAL A 97 10.26 -5.19 5.00
N LYS A 98 10.20 -3.91 5.40
CA LYS A 98 11.37 -3.02 5.49
C LYS A 98 12.37 -3.54 6.53
N ARG A 99 11.91 -3.87 7.74
CA ARG A 99 12.76 -4.43 8.81
C ARG A 99 13.48 -5.70 8.38
N ARG A 100 12.80 -6.58 7.62
CA ARG A 100 13.40 -7.79 7.08
C ARG A 100 14.47 -7.49 6.02
N SER A 101 14.16 -6.59 5.09
CA SER A 101 15.10 -6.17 4.03
C SER A 101 16.37 -5.53 4.62
N GLN A 102 16.25 -4.75 5.70
CA GLN A 102 17.38 -4.11 6.39
C GLN A 102 18.29 -5.10 7.14
N ARG A 103 17.74 -6.24 7.59
CA ARG A 103 18.52 -7.27 8.30
C ARG A 103 19.41 -8.12 7.38
N GLY A 104 19.33 -7.94 6.06
CA GLY A 104 20.20 -8.61 5.09
C GLY A 104 20.06 -10.14 5.02
N ASN A 105 19.02 -10.71 5.65
CA ASN A 105 18.90 -12.16 5.90
C ASN A 105 17.98 -12.87 4.90
N ASP A 106 17.67 -12.23 3.76
CA ASP A 106 16.76 -12.77 2.73
C ASP A 106 17.37 -13.96 1.95
N GLY A 107 18.61 -14.37 2.24
CA GLY A 107 19.36 -15.34 1.44
C GLY A 107 19.19 -16.81 1.80
N GLU A 108 18.87 -17.15 3.05
CA GLU A 108 19.05 -18.54 3.54
C GLU A 108 17.79 -19.19 4.14
N ASP A 109 16.84 -18.40 4.64
CA ASP A 109 15.60 -18.91 5.25
C ASP A 109 14.40 -18.78 4.30
N HIS A 110 14.12 -19.86 3.56
CA HIS A 110 12.99 -19.93 2.63
C HIS A 110 11.62 -19.68 3.29
N LEU A 111 11.44 -20.06 4.55
CA LEU A 111 10.18 -19.82 5.26
C LEU A 111 10.04 -18.33 5.61
N ALA A 112 11.12 -17.70 6.08
CA ALA A 112 11.11 -16.26 6.33
C ALA A 112 10.86 -15.45 5.06
N ILE A 113 11.44 -15.85 3.91
CA ILE A 113 11.16 -15.23 2.61
C ILE A 113 9.67 -15.36 2.28
N PHE A 114 9.12 -16.57 2.40
CA PHE A 114 7.71 -16.83 2.12
C PHE A 114 6.76 -15.98 2.98
N ILE A 115 7.02 -15.91 4.29
CA ILE A 115 6.24 -15.09 5.22
C ILE A 115 6.37 -13.60 4.89
N THR A 116 7.59 -13.12 4.58
CA THR A 116 7.82 -11.71 4.23
C THR A 116 7.11 -11.34 2.93
N ASP A 117 7.04 -12.27 1.97
CA ASP A 117 6.29 -12.09 0.72
C ASP A 117 4.77 -12.06 0.95
N ALA A 118 4.26 -12.79 1.95
CA ALA A 118 2.88 -12.68 2.39
C ALA A 118 2.59 -11.28 2.96
N TYR A 119 3.47 -10.74 3.84
CA TYR A 119 3.35 -9.36 4.33
C TYR A 119 3.38 -8.33 3.21
N ALA A 120 4.25 -8.50 2.22
CA ALA A 120 4.27 -7.63 1.03
C ALA A 120 2.93 -7.69 0.28
N THR A 121 2.38 -8.89 0.10
CA THR A 121 1.09 -9.07 -0.56
C THR A 121 -0.05 -8.41 0.23
N VAL A 122 -0.05 -8.51 1.56
CA VAL A 122 -1.00 -7.82 2.46
C VAL A 122 -0.86 -6.31 2.35
N ALA A 123 0.35 -5.76 2.40
CA ALA A 123 0.59 -4.32 2.23
C ALA A 123 0.02 -3.82 0.89
N MET A 124 0.30 -4.54 -0.19
CA MET A 124 -0.21 -4.25 -1.54
C MET A 124 -1.75 -4.27 -1.59
N ALA A 125 -2.37 -5.29 -1.00
CA ALA A 125 -3.84 -5.43 -0.98
C ALA A 125 -4.51 -4.27 -0.21
N TYR A 126 -3.97 -3.91 0.96
CA TYR A 126 -4.56 -2.88 1.79
C TYR A 126 -4.27 -1.45 1.30
N HIS A 127 -3.11 -1.17 0.70
CA HIS A 127 -2.90 0.09 -0.03
C HIS A 127 -3.85 0.23 -1.22
N ARG A 128 -4.17 -0.87 -1.92
CA ARG A 128 -5.20 -0.87 -2.96
C ARG A 128 -6.59 -0.55 -2.39
N ALA A 129 -6.95 -1.13 -1.25
CA ALA A 129 -8.22 -0.87 -0.58
C ALA A 129 -8.32 0.57 -0.04
N ALA A 130 -7.20 1.14 0.43
CA ALA A 130 -7.11 2.52 0.90
C ALA A 130 -7.12 3.57 -0.23
N GLY A 131 -7.16 3.15 -1.50
CA GLY A 131 -7.16 4.03 -2.66
C GLY A 131 -5.79 4.62 -3.02
N THR A 132 -4.70 4.11 -2.43
CA THR A 132 -3.32 4.61 -2.67
C THR A 132 -2.95 4.56 -4.15
N TYR A 133 -3.36 3.51 -4.86
CA TYR A 133 -2.98 3.30 -6.26
C TYR A 133 -3.90 3.98 -7.28
N ALA A 134 -4.86 4.80 -6.87
CA ALA A 134 -5.85 5.40 -7.77
C ALA A 134 -5.24 6.19 -8.97
N ILE A 135 -3.98 6.59 -8.88
CA ILE A 135 -3.25 7.34 -9.91
C ILE A 135 -2.21 6.52 -10.69
N ASP A 136 -2.09 5.21 -10.43
CA ASP A 136 -1.10 4.33 -11.05
C ASP A 136 -1.74 3.00 -11.46
N GLN A 137 -1.96 2.81 -12.76
CA GLN A 137 -2.73 1.69 -13.30
C GLN A 137 -2.05 0.33 -13.08
N GLU A 138 -0.73 0.27 -13.17
CA GLU A 138 0.02 -0.97 -12.95
C GLU A 138 -0.11 -1.41 -11.48
N MET A 139 0.06 -0.46 -10.55
CA MET A 139 -0.12 -0.72 -9.13
C MET A 139 -1.57 -1.09 -8.80
N GLN A 140 -2.56 -0.53 -9.50
CA GLN A 140 -3.97 -0.95 -9.35
C GLN A 140 -4.19 -2.40 -9.73
N GLN A 141 -3.62 -2.85 -10.84
CA GLN A 141 -3.79 -4.22 -11.32
C GLN A 141 -3.17 -5.22 -10.35
N LEU A 142 -1.91 -4.98 -9.96
CA LEU A 142 -1.23 -5.82 -8.97
C LEU A 142 -1.94 -5.80 -7.61
N GLY A 143 -2.38 -4.62 -7.18
CA GLY A 143 -3.20 -4.42 -5.99
C GLY A 143 -4.50 -5.21 -6.02
N THR A 144 -5.18 -5.23 -7.16
CA THR A 144 -6.45 -5.96 -7.34
C THR A 144 -6.21 -7.47 -7.23
N ALA A 145 -5.16 -7.99 -7.85
CA ALA A 145 -4.79 -9.40 -7.71
C ALA A 145 -4.47 -9.77 -6.25
N ALA A 146 -3.75 -8.90 -5.53
CA ALA A 146 -3.46 -9.10 -4.11
C ALA A 146 -4.73 -9.08 -3.25
N VAL A 147 -5.66 -8.14 -3.50
CA VAL A 147 -6.98 -8.10 -2.82
C VAL A 147 -7.76 -9.38 -3.07
N HIS A 148 -7.83 -9.85 -4.32
CA HIS A 148 -8.54 -11.10 -4.64
C HIS A 148 -7.98 -12.29 -3.85
N LEU A 149 -6.67 -12.44 -3.79
CA LEU A 149 -6.06 -13.51 -3.01
C LEU A 149 -6.34 -13.36 -1.51
N LEU A 150 -6.26 -12.15 -0.95
CA LEU A 150 -6.62 -11.88 0.44
C LEU A 150 -8.09 -12.24 0.73
N THR A 151 -9.01 -11.87 -0.15
CA THR A 151 -10.43 -12.24 0.00
C THR A 151 -10.62 -13.76 0.00
N ILE A 152 -10.00 -14.47 -0.95
CA ILE A 152 -10.06 -15.94 -1.01
C ILE A 152 -9.51 -16.55 0.28
N ALA A 153 -8.34 -16.08 0.74
CA ALA A 153 -7.72 -16.57 1.96
C ALA A 153 -8.63 -16.38 3.17
N THR A 154 -9.16 -15.17 3.38
CA THR A 154 -10.06 -14.87 4.50
C THR A 154 -11.33 -15.72 4.46
N SER A 155 -11.96 -15.86 3.29
CA SER A 155 -13.15 -16.70 3.12
C SER A 155 -12.85 -18.18 3.39
N TYR A 156 -11.72 -18.69 2.89
CA TYR A 156 -11.29 -20.07 3.14
C TYR A 156 -11.06 -20.32 4.63
N MET A 157 -10.32 -19.44 5.30
CA MET A 157 -10.01 -19.56 6.72
C MET A 157 -11.26 -19.48 7.58
N THR A 158 -12.20 -18.58 7.25
CA THR A 158 -13.49 -18.49 7.96
C THR A 158 -14.32 -19.77 7.82
N ALA A 159 -14.29 -20.41 6.64
CA ALA A 159 -15.03 -21.64 6.39
C ALA A 159 -14.42 -22.88 7.07
N HIS A 160 -13.09 -22.90 7.26
CA HIS A 160 -12.37 -24.08 7.77
C HIS A 160 -11.89 -23.93 9.23
N HIS A 161 -11.92 -22.72 9.77
CA HIS A 161 -11.78 -22.40 11.19
C HIS A 161 -13.02 -21.61 11.62
N PRO A 162 -14.21 -22.24 11.72
CA PRO A 162 -15.34 -21.58 12.34
C PRO A 162 -14.92 -21.24 13.77
N ALA A 163 -14.91 -19.95 14.11
CA ALA A 163 -14.60 -19.48 15.45
C ALA A 163 -15.27 -20.40 16.48
N GLU A 164 -14.49 -20.96 17.39
CA GLU A 164 -15.01 -21.68 18.55
C GLU A 164 -16.08 -20.79 19.17
N LYS A 165 -17.35 -21.20 19.02
CA LYS A 165 -18.44 -20.58 19.75
C LYS A 165 -18.20 -20.92 21.21
N GLY A 166 -17.60 -20.00 21.96
CA GLY A 166 -17.54 -20.06 23.41
C GLY A 166 -18.96 -20.20 23.94
N GLY A 167 -19.21 -21.33 24.61
CA GLY A 167 -20.41 -21.59 25.40
C GLY A 167 -20.35 -20.92 26.76
#